data_AF-A0A9D1Q711-F1
#
_entry.id   AF-A0A9D1Q711-F1
#
_cell.length_a   1.000
_cell.length_b   1.000
_cell.length_c   1.000
_cell.angle_alpha   90.00
_cell.angle_beta   90.00
_cell.angle_gamma   90.00
#
_symmetry.space_group_name_H-M   'P 1'
#
loop_
_entity.id
_entity.type
_entity.pdbx_description
1 polymer ?
#
loop_
_entity_poly.entity_id
_entity_poly.type
_entity_poly.pdbx_seq_one_letter_code
_entity_poly.pdbx_strand_id
1 'polypeptide(L)' 'MPQELRGHFLALLTILLWGTTFVSTKVLLQHELSPIEILFTRFVMGTCFLMLLFPKRLKGTSLKQEGYFAAAGLCG' A
#
# COMPACT_ATOMS: atom_id res chain seq x y z
N MET A 1 8.64 15.38 24.28
CA MET A 1 8.51 13.93 24.02
C MET A 1 9.84 13.45 23.46
N PRO A 2 10.58 12.56 24.15
CA PRO A 2 11.90 12.12 23.71
C PRO A 2 11.78 11.42 22.35
N GLN A 3 12.64 11.78 21.39
CA GLN A 3 12.59 11.26 20.01
C GLN A 3 12.69 9.72 19.96
N GLU A 4 13.41 9.13 20.91
CA GLU A 4 13.49 7.70 21.16
C GLU A 4 12.11 7.04 21.26
N LEU A 5 11.19 7.59 22.06
CA LEU A 5 9.87 6.98 22.29
C LEU A 5 9.00 6.99 21.02
N ARG A 6 9.10 8.04 20.19
CA ARG A 6 8.42 8.08 18.88
C ARG A 6 9.00 7.04 17.91
N GLY A 7 10.33 6.88 17.89
CA GLY A 7 11.01 5.89 17.06
C GLY A 7 10.60 4.46 17.42
N HIS A 8 10.63 4.12 18.71
CA HIS A 8 10.21 2.80 19.19
C HIS A 8 8.74 2.51 18.89
N PHE A 9 7.85 3.50 19.04
CA PHE A 9 6.44 3.35 18.71
C PHE A 9 6.21 3.12 17.21
N LEU A 10 6.88 3.89 16.34
CA LEU A 10 6.84 3.69 14.89
C LEU A 10 7.38 2.33 14.47
N ALA A 11 8.44 1.84 15.11
CA ALA A 11 9.01 0.52 14.86
C ALA A 11 8.02 -0.59 15.24
N LEU A 12 7.40 -0.52 16.43
CA LEU A 12 6.37 -1.46 16.86
C LEU A 12 5.17 -1.48 15.91
N LEU A 13 4.68 -0.31 15.53
CA LEU A 13 3.57 -0.18 14.58
C LEU A 13 3.92 -0.80 13.23
N THR A 14 5.14 -0.57 12.74
CA THR A 14 5.64 -1.17 11.49
C THR A 14 5.68 -2.70 11.58
N ILE A 15 6.21 -3.24 12.69
CA ILE A 15 6.28 -4.70 12.92
C ILE A 15 4.87 -5.30 12.96
N LEU A 16 3.92 -4.66 13.63
CA LEU A 16 2.53 -5.13 13.70
C LEU A 16 1.85 -5.11 12.34
N LEU A 17 1.98 -4.03 11.57
CA LEU A 17 1.41 -3.94 10.22
C LEU A 17 2.03 -4.97 9.27
N TRP A 18 3.35 -5.17 9.31
CA TRP A 18 4.01 -6.18 8.49
C TRP A 18 3.66 -7.60 8.91
N GLY A 19 3.65 -7.88 10.22
CA GLY A 19 3.34 -9.20 10.78
C GLY A 19 1.91 -9.63 10.48
N THR A 20 0.92 -8.76 10.73
CA THR A 20 -0.49 -9.05 10.43
C THR A 20 -0.70 -9.28 8.94
N THR A 21 -0.14 -8.43 8.08
CA THR A 21 -0.30 -8.60 6.63
C THR A 21 0.41 -9.87 6.13
N PHE A 22 1.56 -10.24 6.69
CA PHE A 22 2.24 -11.48 6.34
C PHE A 22 1.42 -12.72 6.72
N VAL A 23 0.86 -12.75 7.94
CA VAL A 23 -0.04 -13.82 8.40
C VAL A 23 -1.26 -13.91 7.48
N SER A 24 -1.90 -12.78 7.14
CA SER A 24 -3.02 -12.75 6.20
C SER A 24 -2.65 -13.31 4.82
N THR A 25 -1.47 -12.98 4.27
CA THR A 25 -1.04 -13.55 2.98
C THR A 25 -0.80 -15.06 3.04
N LYS A 26 -0.29 -15.58 4.16
CA LYS A 26 -0.08 -17.02 4.34
C LYS A 26 -1.41 -17.79 4.43
N VAL A 27 -2.40 -17.23 5.13
CA VAL A 27 -3.75 -17.81 5.20
C VAL A 27 -4.45 -17.77 3.84
N LEU A 28 -4.34 -16.67 3.10
CA LEU A 28 -4.93 -16.56 1.76
C LEU A 28 -4.29 -17.54 0.75
N LEU A 29 -2.96 -17.76 0.82
CA LEU A 29 -2.26 -18.75 -0.01
C LEU A 29 -2.68 -20.18 0.30
N GLN A 30 -3.14 -20.47 1.53
CA GLN A 30 -3.68 -21.79 1.88
C GLN A 30 -5.09 -22.03 1.29
N HIS A 31 -5.78 -20.97 0.87
CA HIS A 31 -7.10 -21.01 0.24
C HIS A 31 -7.06 -20.90 -1.30
N GLU A 32 -5.91 -21.20 -1.92
CA GLU A 32 -5.69 -21.20 -3.38
C GLU A 32 -5.80 -19.85 -4.10
N LEU A 33 -5.66 -18.71 -3.40
CA LEU A 33 -5.51 -17.43 -4.10
C LEU A 33 -4.12 -17.33 -4.75
N SER A 34 -4.09 -16.95 -6.02
CA SER A 34 -2.84 -16.79 -6.75
C SER A 34 -2.05 -15.61 -6.18
N PRO A 35 -0.71 -15.69 -6.07
CA PRO A 35 0.12 -14.58 -5.58
C PRO A 35 -0.14 -13.24 -6.29
N ILE A 36 -0.56 -13.28 -7.56
CA ILE A 36 -0.92 -12.10 -8.34
C ILE A 36 -2.19 -11.40 -7.79
N GLU A 37 -3.18 -12.16 -7.32
CA GLU A 37 -4.44 -11.62 -6.78
C GLU A 37 -4.21 -10.95 -5.42
N ILE A 38 -3.30 -11.52 -4.62
CA ILE A 38 -2.87 -10.92 -3.36
C ILE A 38 -2.17 -9.58 -3.62
N LEU A 39 -1.25 -9.54 -4.60
CA LEU A 39 -0.56 -8.32 -4.99
C LEU A 39 -1.53 -7.25 -5.52
N PHE A 40 -2.44 -7.66 -6.40
CA PHE A 40 -3.46 -6.78 -6.95
C PHE A 40 -4.35 -6.19 -5.85
N THR A 41 -4.83 -7.02 -4.92
CA THR A 41 -5.65 -6.57 -3.79
C THR A 41 -4.88 -5.59 -2.90
N ARG A 42 -3.59 -5.86 -2.62
CA ARG A 42 -2.72 -4.93 -1.86
C ARG A 42 -2.57 -3.59 -2.57
N PHE A 43 -2.36 -3.60 -3.89
CA PHE A 43 -2.21 -2.41 -4.69
C PHE A 43 -3.50 -1.57 -4.71
N VAL A 44 -4.66 -2.21 -4.88
CA VAL A 44 -5.97 -1.56 -4.83
C VAL A 44 -6.23 -0.96 -3.45
N MET A 45 -6.03 -1.73 -2.37
CA MET A 45 -6.21 -1.21 -1.00
C MET A 45 -5.27 -0.03 -0.71
N GLY A 46 -4.00 -0.11 -1.10
CA GLY A 46 -3.03 0.97 -0.94
C GLY A 46 -3.42 2.23 -1.73
N THR A 47 -3.86 2.06 -2.97
CA THR A 47 -4.32 3.16 -3.83
C THR A 47 -5.57 3.82 -3.27
N CYS A 48 -6.58 3.04 -2.86
CA CYS A 48 -7.80 3.55 -2.23
C CYS A 48 -7.47 4.30 -0.93
N PHE A 49 -6.62 3.73 -0.07
CA PHE A 49 -6.21 4.35 1.18
C PHE A 49 -5.48 5.68 0.94
N LEU A 50 -4.59 5.74 -0.05
CA LEU A 50 -3.89 6.96 -0.43
C LEU A 50 -4.85 8.01 -0.99
N MET A 51 -5.81 7.62 -1.85
CA MET A 51 -6.84 8.51 -2.36
C MET A 51 -7.72 9.10 -1.25
N LEU A 52 -8.06 8.30 -0.22
CA LEU A 52 -8.86 8.73 0.92
C LEU A 52 -8.10 9.67 1.85
N LEU A 53 -6.85 9.35 2.19
CA LEU A 53 -6.04 10.19 3.10
C LEU A 53 -5.54 11.47 2.43
N PHE A 54 -5.20 11.40 1.14
CA PHE A 54 -4.66 12.51 0.38
C PHE A 54 -5.45 12.69 -0.93
N PRO A 55 -6.68 13.21 -0.87
CA PRO A 55 -7.52 13.44 -2.07
C PRO A 55 -7.00 14.60 -2.95
N LYS A 56 -5.78 15.08 -2.70
CA LYS A 56 -5.15 16.16 -3.46
C LYS A 56 -4.76 15.62 -4.84
N ARG A 57 -5.57 15.97 -5.84
CA ARG A 57 -5.24 15.80 -7.25
C ARG A 57 -3.92 16.52 -7.54
N LEU A 58 -3.01 15.86 -8.25
CA LEU A 58 -1.85 16.53 -8.84
C LEU A 58 -2.37 17.63 -9.77
N LYS A 59 -2.02 18.89 -9.49
CA LYS A 59 -2.37 20.04 -10.34
C LYS A 59 -1.26 20.24 -11.36
N GLY A 60 -1.62 20.47 -12.63
CA GLY A 60 -0.66 20.75 -13.71
C GLY A 60 -0.19 19.53 -14.51
N THR A 61 -0.81 18.36 -14.34
CA THR A 61 -0.55 17.17 -15.15
C THR A 61 -1.35 17.17 -16.44
N SER A 62 -0.70 16.89 -17.57
CA SER A 62 -1.36 16.61 -18.84
C SER A 62 -2.00 15.21 -18.83
N LEU A 63 -3.06 14.99 -19.61
CA LEU A 63 -3.70 13.67 -19.79
C LEU A 63 -2.71 12.55 -20.17
N LYS A 64 -1.66 12.88 -20.94
CA LYS A 64 -0.59 11.92 -21.24
C LYS A 64 0.18 11.49 -20.00
N GLN A 65 0.48 12.43 -19.10
CA GLN A 65 1.20 12.15 -17.85
C GLN A 65 0.35 11.34 -16.89
N GLU A 66 -0.95 11.63 -16.80
CA GLU A 66 -1.88 10.79 -16.03
C GLU A 66 -1.90 9.35 -16.55
N GLY A 67 -1.86 9.16 -17.88
CA GLY A 67 -1.69 7.85 -18.49
C GLY A 67 -0.38 7.15 -18.11
N TYR A 68 0.75 7.86 -18.12
CA TYR A 68 2.03 7.31 -17.66
C TYR A 68 2.04 6.97 -16.17
N PHE A 69 1.42 7.79 -15.31
CA PHE A 69 1.29 7.48 -13.88
C PHE A 69 0.41 6.27 -13.63
N ALA A 70 -0.69 6.13 -14.37
CA ALA A 70 -1.56 4.95 -14.29
C ALA A 70 -0.83 3.69 -14.76
N ALA A 71 -0.09 3.78 -15.88
CA ALA A 71 0.71 2.67 -16.40
C ALA A 71 1.85 2.29 -15.44
N ALA A 72 2.58 3.26 -14.89
CA ALA A 72 3.62 3.01 -13.89
C ALA A 72 3.05 2.34 -12.64
N GLY A 73 1.87 2.76 -12.17
CA GLY A 73 1.17 2.08 -11.07
C GLY A 73 0.73 0.66 -11.43
N LEU A 74 0.28 0.42 -12.66
CA LEU A 74 -0.17 -0.90 -13.13
C LEU A 74 1.00 -1.87 -13.35
N CYS A 75 2.16 -1.36 -13.75
CA CYS A 75 3.38 -2.15 -13.96
C CYS A 75 4.09 -2.53 -12.65
N GLY A 76 3.80 -1.83 -11.54
CA GLY A 76 4.45 -2.03 -10.24
C GLY A 76 5.78 -1.32 -10.13
#